data_AF-A0A949Z5X0-F1
#
_entry.id   AF-A0A949Z5X0-F1
#
_cell.length_a   1.000
_cell.length_b   1.000
_cell.length_c   1.000
_cell.angle_alpha   90.00
_cell.angle_beta   90.00
_cell.angle_gamma   90.00
#
_symmetry.space_group_name_H-M   'P 1'
#
loop_
_entity.id
_entity.type
_entity.pdbx_description
1 polymer ?
#
loop_
_entity_poly.entity_id
_entity_poly.type
_entity_poly.pdbx_seq_one_letter_code
_entity_poly.pdbx_strand_id
1 'polypeptide(L)'
;MGGRLRLSWLRKQIEDLAGDSHWQTIAQTGLREDVSHLQTELTSLVLKLSPELKVPDALVSEWEARNQSELERSRQLLVDLQSAGKLDFSMLPVALRELRTLA
;
A
#
# COMPACT_ATOMS: atom_id res chain seq x y z
N MET A 1 5.91 9.20 0.53
CA MET A 1 5.48 7.80 0.80
C MET A 1 4.76 7.15 -0.36
N GLY A 2 3.62 7.68 -0.83
CA GLY A 2 2.75 6.99 -1.80
C GLY A 2 3.41 6.52 -3.11
N GLY A 3 4.40 7.26 -3.62
CA GLY A 3 5.16 6.87 -4.82
C GLY A 3 6.17 5.73 -4.60
N ARG A 4 6.70 5.55 -3.38
CA ARG A 4 7.75 4.54 -3.09
C ARG A 4 7.17 3.16 -2.77
N LEU A 5 5.96 3.12 -2.22
CA LEU A 5 5.20 1.89 -1.95
C LEU A 5 4.15 1.56 -3.01
N ARG A 6 4.13 2.32 -4.12
CA ARG A 6 3.15 2.18 -5.22
C ARG A 6 1.68 2.19 -4.74
N LEU A 7 1.38 2.82 -3.61
CA LEU A 7 0.02 2.95 -3.07
C LEU A 7 -0.89 3.72 -4.04
N SER A 8 -0.33 4.68 -4.77
CA SER A 8 -1.04 5.40 -5.84
C SER A 8 -1.45 4.47 -6.99
N TRP A 9 -0.60 3.51 -7.35
CA TRP A 9 -0.93 2.50 -8.35
C TRP A 9 -2.03 1.58 -7.84
N LEU A 10 -1.93 1.08 -6.61
CA LEU A 10 -2.96 0.20 -6.03
C LEU A 10 -4.32 0.90 -5.95
N ARG A 11 -4.34 2.18 -5.54
CA ARG A 11 -5.56 3.01 -5.55
C ARG A 11 -6.17 3.11 -6.94
N LYS A 12 -5.34 3.35 -7.96
CA LYS A 12 -5.80 3.39 -9.35
C LYS A 12 -6.40 2.04 -9.78
N GLN A 13 -5.79 0.91 -9.42
CA GLN A 13 -6.37 -0.40 -9.73
C GLN A 13 -7.71 -0.63 -9.05
N ILE A 14 -7.87 -0.18 -7.80
CA ILE A 14 -9.16 -0.23 -7.11
C ILE A 14 -10.19 0.66 -7.82
N GLU A 15 -9.83 1.84 -8.29
CA GLU A 15 -10.71 2.73 -9.06
C GLU A 15 -11.12 2.13 -10.41
N ASP A 16 -10.19 1.44 -11.08
CA ASP A 16 -10.41 0.77 -12.37
C ASP A 16 -11.20 -0.54 -12.26
N LEU A 17 -11.46 -1.05 -11.05
CA LEU A 17 -12.37 -2.18 -10.84
C LEU A 17 -13.81 -1.74 -11.17
N ALA A 18 -14.35 -2.23 -12.28
CA ALA A 18 -15.78 -2.14 -12.56
C ALA A 18 -16.56 -2.91 -11.50
N GLY A 19 -17.40 -2.21 -10.73
CA GLY A 19 -18.37 -2.83 -9.83
C GLY A 19 -19.59 -3.27 -10.63
N ASP A 20 -19.71 -4.55 -10.92
CA ASP A 20 -20.84 -5.12 -11.67
C ASP A 20 -22.05 -5.45 -10.77
N SER A 21 -21.94 -5.19 -9.45
CA SER A 21 -22.97 -5.43 -8.45
C SER A 21 -22.90 -4.45 -7.28
N HIS A 22 -24.02 -4.30 -6.55
CA HIS A 22 -24.10 -3.47 -5.35
C HIS A 22 -23.02 -3.79 -4.31
N TRP A 23 -22.77 -5.09 -4.06
CA TRP A 23 -21.77 -5.54 -3.11
C TRP A 23 -20.33 -5.25 -3.55
N GLN A 24 -20.06 -5.30 -4.86
CA GLN A 24 -18.75 -4.94 -5.39
C GLN A 24 -18.48 -3.43 -5.27
N THR A 25 -19.50 -2.58 -5.39
CA THR A 25 -19.35 -1.13 -5.12
C THR A 25 -19.01 -0.86 -3.64
N ILE A 26 -19.65 -1.59 -2.72
CA ILE A 26 -19.31 -1.53 -1.29
C ILE A 26 -17.88 -2.01 -1.05
N ALA A 27 -17.49 -3.15 -1.64
CA ALA A 27 -16.14 -3.69 -1.52
C ALA A 27 -15.07 -2.72 -2.07
N GLN A 28 -15.33 -2.11 -3.22
CA GLN A 28 -14.45 -1.10 -3.82
C GLN A 28 -14.24 0.10 -2.87
N THR A 29 -15.30 0.52 -2.19
CA THR A 29 -15.24 1.62 -1.22
C THR A 29 -14.40 1.22 0.00
N GLY A 30 -14.64 0.04 0.57
CA GLY A 30 -13.84 -0.49 1.68
C GLY A 30 -12.36 -0.66 1.33
N LEU A 31 -12.04 -1.11 0.11
CA LEU A 31 -10.66 -1.20 -0.37
C LEU A 31 -9.99 0.19 -0.46
N ARG A 32 -10.72 1.24 -0.88
CA ARG A 32 -10.19 2.62 -0.92
C ARG A 32 -9.93 3.17 0.48
N GLU A 33 -10.80 2.87 1.44
CA GLU A 33 -10.62 3.23 2.85
C GLU A 33 -9.40 2.53 3.45
N ASP A 34 -9.27 1.22 3.20
CA ASP A 34 -8.13 0.42 3.65
C ASP A 34 -6.78 0.96 3.17
N VAL A 35 -6.66 1.34 1.88
CA VAL A 35 -5.45 1.99 1.35
C VAL A 35 -5.15 3.29 2.10
N SER A 36 -6.18 4.07 2.38
CA SER A 36 -6.04 5.39 3.01
C SER A 36 -5.62 5.27 4.49
N HIS A 37 -6.17 4.28 5.20
CA HIS A 37 -5.77 3.93 6.56
C HIS A 37 -4.31 3.46 6.60
N LEU A 38 -3.95 2.51 5.74
CA LEU A 38 -2.58 2.01 5.66
C LEU A 38 -1.56 3.13 5.40
N GLN A 39 -1.86 4.05 4.49
CA GLN A 39 -1.00 5.21 4.23
C GLN A 39 -0.80 6.08 5.48
N THR A 40 -1.87 6.30 6.24
CA THR A 40 -1.85 7.12 7.46
C THR A 40 -1.07 6.44 8.59
N GLU A 41 -1.24 5.12 8.75
CA GLU A 41 -0.50 4.31 9.72
C GLU A 41 0.99 4.32 9.42
N LEU A 42 1.39 4.02 8.18
CA LEU A 42 2.79 4.05 7.75
C LEU A 42 3.43 5.42 7.93
N THR A 43 2.69 6.49 7.59
CA THR A 43 3.19 7.86 7.79
C THR A 43 3.42 8.15 9.27
N SER A 44 2.49 7.74 10.13
CA SER A 44 2.60 7.90 11.58
C SER A 44 3.77 7.08 12.16
N LEU A 45 3.95 5.86 11.68
CA LEU A 45 5.04 4.98 12.11
C LEU A 45 6.41 5.56 11.72
N VAL A 46 6.55 6.04 10.48
CA VAL A 46 7.80 6.68 10.02
C VAL A 46 8.13 7.91 10.87
N LEU A 47 7.15 8.76 11.18
CA LEU A 47 7.34 9.94 12.03
C LEU A 47 7.76 9.56 13.46
N LYS A 48 7.24 8.45 14.01
CA LYS A 48 7.57 7.97 15.36
C LYS A 48 8.94 7.30 15.45
N LEU A 49 9.42 6.69 14.38
CA LEU A 49 10.64 5.88 14.39
C LEU A 49 11.92 6.69 14.55
N SER A 50 11.87 7.98 14.25
CA SER A 50 13.04 8.87 14.25
C SER A 50 12.63 10.29 14.63
N PRO A 51 12.25 10.52 15.91
CA PRO A 51 11.74 11.81 16.37
C PRO A 51 12.76 12.95 16.25
N GLU A 52 14.06 12.60 16.19
CA GLU A 52 15.18 13.51 16.00
C GLU A 52 15.30 14.01 14.55
N LEU A 53 14.82 13.24 13.57
CA LEU A 53 14.93 13.57 12.15
C LEU A 53 13.76 14.48 11.74
N LYS A 54 14.08 15.65 11.19
CA LYS A 54 13.09 16.64 10.71
C LYS A 54 12.96 16.70 9.20
N VAL A 55 13.86 16.02 8.48
CA VAL A 55 13.86 15.99 7.02
C VAL A 55 13.02 14.79 6.56
N PRO A 56 11.93 15.00 5.80
CA PRO A 56 11.04 13.92 5.36
C PRO A 56 11.77 12.79 4.65
N ASP A 57 12.70 13.09 3.74
CA ASP A 57 13.44 12.06 3.00
C ASP A 57 14.38 11.25 3.89
N ALA A 58 14.95 11.85 4.93
CA ALA A 58 15.80 11.15 5.90
C ALA A 58 14.97 10.19 6.76
N LEU A 59 13.78 10.62 7.21
CA LEU A 59 12.82 9.78 7.92
C LEU A 59 12.41 8.56 7.10
N VAL A 60 12.11 8.76 5.81
CA VAL A 60 11.76 7.69 4.89
C VAL A 60 12.92 6.71 4.73
N SER A 61 14.13 7.23 4.49
CA SER A 61 15.31 6.41 4.21
C SER A 61 15.70 5.54 5.41
N GLU A 62 15.60 6.09 6.63
CA GLU A 62 15.85 5.35 7.87
C GLU A 62 14.82 4.24 8.09
N TRP A 63 13.54 4.53 7.84
CA TRP A 63 12.50 3.52 7.89
C TRP A 63 12.70 2.44 6.82
N GLU A 64 13.08 2.82 5.59
CA GLU A 64 13.37 1.87 4.52
C GLU A 64 14.54 0.95 4.87
N ALA A 65 15.60 1.49 5.48
CA ALA A 65 16.76 0.73 5.92
C ALA A 65 16.40 -0.32 6.99
N ARG A 66 15.44 -0.02 7.88
CA ARG A 66 14.98 -0.95 8.93
C ARG A 66 14.02 -2.02 8.42
N ASN A 67 13.30 -1.74 7.33
CA ASN A 67 12.25 -2.62 6.80
C ASN A 67 12.62 -3.24 5.46
N GLN A 68 13.92 -3.32 5.12
CA GLN A 68 14.38 -3.76 3.79
C GLN A 68 13.79 -5.10 3.35
N SER A 69 13.80 -6.12 4.22
CA SER A 69 13.30 -7.45 3.88
C SER A 69 11.80 -7.46 3.58
N GLU A 70 11.00 -6.75 4.39
CA GLU A 70 9.56 -6.64 4.15
C GLU A 70 9.26 -5.81 2.91
N LEU A 71 9.99 -4.71 2.71
CA LEU A 71 9.87 -3.87 1.54
C LEU A 71 10.15 -4.64 0.25
N GLU A 72 11.16 -5.51 0.25
CA GLU A 72 11.49 -6.31 -0.91
C GLU A 72 10.38 -7.32 -1.22
N ARG A 73 9.83 -7.98 -0.19
CA ARG A 73 8.69 -8.89 -0.35
C ARG A 73 7.45 -8.17 -0.90
N SER A 74 7.09 -7.02 -0.31
CA SER A 74 5.95 -6.24 -0.77
C SER A 74 6.15 -5.72 -2.21
N ARG A 75 7.38 -5.33 -2.57
CA ARG A 75 7.70 -4.90 -3.95
C ARG A 75 7.58 -6.05 -4.93
N GLN A 76 8.09 -7.23 -4.59
CA GLN A 76 7.98 -8.40 -5.47
C GLN A 76 6.51 -8.76 -5.72
N LEU A 77 5.68 -8.80 -4.67
CA LEU A 77 4.25 -9.03 -4.83
C LEU A 77 3.59 -7.99 -5.75
N LEU A 78 3.93 -6.70 -5.60
CA LEU A 78 3.40 -5.66 -6.47
C LEU A 78 3.84 -5.83 -7.92
N VAL A 79 5.05 -6.33 -8.17
CA VAL A 79 5.52 -6.68 -9.53
C VAL A 79 4.74 -7.86 -10.10
N ASP A 80 4.50 -8.89 -9.30
CA ASP A 80 3.74 -10.07 -9.71
C ASP A 80 2.29 -9.69 -10.06
N LEU A 81 1.66 -8.84 -9.24
CA LEU A 81 0.32 -8.31 -9.48
C LEU A 81 0.26 -7.47 -10.76
N GLN A 82 1.27 -6.64 -11.02
CA GLN A 82 1.36 -5.86 -12.26
C GLN A 82 1.50 -6.77 -13.50
N SER A 83 2.19 -7.89 -13.34
CA SER A 83 2.43 -8.86 -14.42
C SER A 83 1.21 -9.75 -14.67
N ALA A 84 0.33 -9.93 -13.67
CA ALA A 84 -0.90 -10.70 -13.79
C ALA A 84 -1.96 -10.06 -14.73
N GLY A 85 -1.77 -8.79 -15.13
CA GLY A 85 -2.69 -8.09 -16.03
C GLY A 85 -3.85 -7.45 -15.28
N LYS A 86 -5.09 -7.88 -15.54
CA LYS A 86 -6.29 -7.30 -14.92
C LYS A 86 -6.46 -7.86 -13.51
N LEU A 87 -6.35 -7.00 -12.50
CA LEU A 87 -6.66 -7.35 -11.12
C LEU A 87 -8.16 -7.53 -10.90
N ASP A 88 -8.52 -8.38 -9.93
CA ASP A 88 -9.88 -8.58 -9.47
C ASP A 88 -10.03 -8.31 -7.95
N PHE A 89 -11.27 -8.41 -7.48
CA PHE A 89 -11.62 -8.20 -6.06
C PHE A 89 -11.00 -9.22 -5.10
N SER A 90 -10.50 -10.36 -5.58
CA SER A 90 -9.86 -11.38 -4.75
C SER A 90 -8.36 -11.13 -4.56
N MET A 91 -7.71 -10.47 -5.51
CA MET A 91 -6.26 -10.21 -5.49
C MET A 91 -5.89 -8.99 -4.62
N LEU A 92 -6.73 -7.96 -4.60
CA LEU A 92 -6.43 -6.70 -3.89
C LEU A 92 -6.35 -6.83 -2.36
N PRO A 93 -7.20 -7.61 -1.68
CA PRO A 93 -7.05 -7.86 -0.24
C PRO A 93 -5.72 -8.53 0.11
N VAL A 94 -5.20 -9.39 -0.75
CA VAL A 94 -3.88 -10.04 -0.55
C VAL A 94 -2.78 -8.99 -0.62
N ALA A 95 -2.82 -8.12 -1.64
CA ALA A 95 -1.88 -7.01 -1.77
C ALA A 95 -1.88 -6.10 -0.53
N LEU A 96 -3.07 -5.74 -0.04
CA LEU A 96 -3.22 -4.88 1.14
C LEU A 96 -2.69 -5.54 2.41
N ARG A 97 -2.96 -6.84 2.61
CA ARG A 97 -2.45 -7.58 3.76
C ARG A 97 -0.92 -7.62 3.77
N GLU A 98 -0.29 -7.87 2.63
CA GLU A 98 1.17 -7.90 2.52
C GLU A 98 1.80 -6.52 2.65
N LEU A 99 1.08 -5.43 2.33
CA LEU A 99 1.55 -4.08 2.61
C LEU A 99 1.33 -3.67 4.08
N ARG A 100 0.36 -4.27 4.79
CA ARG A 100 0.12 -4.03 6.22
C ARG A 100 1.24 -4.57 7.10
N THR A 101 2.07 -5.50 6.63
CA THR A 101 3.24 -5.97 7.40
C THR A 101 4.30 -4.89 7.62
N LEU A 102 4.21 -3.79 6.86
CA LEU A 102 5.10 -2.63 6.93
C LEU A 102 4.66 -1.58 7.98
N ALA A 103 3.42 -1.66 8.47
CA ALA A 103 2.79 -0.73 9.42
C ALA A 103 2.77 -1.29 10.84
#